data_AF-A0A540LCU8-F1
#
_entry.id   AF-A0A540LCU8-F1
#
_cell.length_a   1.000
_cell.length_b   1.000
_cell.length_c   1.000
_cell.angle_alpha   90.00
_cell.angle_beta   90.00
_cell.angle_gamma   90.00
#
_symmetry.space_group_name_H-M   'P 1'
#
loop_
_entity.id
_entity.type
_entity.pdbx_description
1 polymer ?
#
loop_
_entity_poly.entity_id
_entity_poly.type
_entity_poly.pdbx_seq_one_letter_code
_entity_poly.pdbx_strand_id
1 'polypeptide(L)'
;MDYTITILENLEFYTRIGIENLVDRCLVAIQGSRLVMNQLVRNMAMAIIREESPDDPGKRSRVLQNDAFNILRKLSVRTMFFMRMYF
;
A
#
# COMPACT_ATOMS: atom_id res chain seq x y z
N MET A 1 17.86 20.94 12.26
CA MET A 1 16.66 20.48 12.98
C MET A 1 16.32 19.12 12.43
N ASP A 2 16.18 18.14 13.33
CA ASP A 2 15.90 16.77 12.97
C ASP A 2 14.39 16.61 12.72
N TYR A 3 13.99 16.65 11.45
CA TYR A 3 12.59 16.56 11.01
C TYR A 3 11.93 15.22 11.37
N THR A 4 12.71 14.23 11.78
CA THR A 4 12.21 12.92 12.22
C THR A 4 11.49 13.03 13.57
N ILE A 5 11.97 13.93 14.44
CA ILE A 5 11.40 14.18 15.77
C ILE A 5 10.01 14.78 15.66
N THR A 6 9.79 15.75 14.75
CA THR A 6 8.49 16.42 14.62
C THR A 6 7.36 15.52 14.12
N ILE A 7 7.65 14.44 13.37
CA ILE A 7 6.59 13.49 12.98
C ILE A 7 6.19 12.62 14.16
N LEU A 8 7.17 12.10 14.90
CA LEU A 8 6.92 11.22 16.03
C LEU A 8 6.29 11.97 17.22
N GLU A 9 6.61 13.25 17.39
CA GLU A 9 6.02 14.12 18.42
C GLU A 9 4.52 14.37 18.24
N ASN A 10 4.02 14.34 17.01
CA ASN A 10 2.59 14.56 16.71
C ASN A 10 1.75 13.28 16.81
N LEU A 11 2.35 12.13 17.16
CA LEU A 11 1.65 10.86 17.25
C LEU A 11 1.25 10.53 18.69
N GLU A 12 0.12 9.84 18.84
CA GLU A 12 -0.26 9.23 20.12
C GLU A 12 0.86 8.32 20.64
N PHE A 13 1.00 8.26 21.96
CA PHE A 13 2.09 7.56 22.65
C PHE A 13 2.32 6.13 22.14
N TYR A 14 1.25 5.35 21.97
CA TYR A 14 1.34 3.98 21.47
C TYR A 14 1.79 3.89 20.01
N THR A 15 1.32 4.82 19.18
CA THR A 15 1.68 4.89 17.76
C THR A 15 3.16 5.24 17.62
N ARG A 16 3.66 6.17 18.43
CA ARG A 16 5.08 6.52 18.47
C ARG A 16 5.96 5.32 18.81
N ILE A 17 5.66 4.62 19.91
CA ILE A 17 6.40 3.41 20.31
C ILE A 17 6.33 2.33 19.23
N GLY A 18 5.17 2.17 18.59
CA GLY A 18 5.01 1.25 17.47
C GLY A 18 5.97 1.57 16.32
N ILE A 19 6.06 2.84 15.91
CA ILE A 19 6.94 3.25 14.81
C ILE A 19 8.41 3.15 15.20
N GLU A 20 8.79 3.60 16.40
CA GLU A 20 10.16 3.47 16.91
C GLU A 20 10.61 1.99 16.87
N ASN A 21 9.77 1.07 17.36
CA ASN A 21 10.05 -0.38 17.28
C ASN A 21 10.21 -0.90 15.84
N LEU A 22 9.45 -0.36 14.88
CA LEU A 22 9.58 -0.76 13.48
C LEU A 22 10.86 -0.20 12.84
N VAL A 23 11.28 1.00 13.24
CA VAL A 23 12.55 1.63 12.83
C VAL A 23 13.74 0.86 13.41
N ASP A 24 13.72 0.54 14.70
CA ASP A 24 14.76 -0.23 15.38
C ASP A 24 14.97 -1.61 14.77
N ARG A 25 13.90 -2.20 14.23
CA ARG A 25 13.93 -3.49 13.52
C ARG A 25 14.25 -3.37 12.03
N CYS A 26 14.60 -2.17 11.54
CA CYS A 26 14.87 -1.88 10.14
C CYS A 26 13.72 -2.25 9.18
N LEU A 27 12.48 -2.34 9.67
CA LEU A 27 11.29 -2.68 8.87
C LEU A 27 10.75 -1.46 8.13
N VAL A 28 10.95 -0.29 8.73
CA VAL A 28 10.65 1.02 8.14
C VAL A 28 11.82 1.97 8.44
N ALA A 29 11.94 3.04 7.66
CA ALA A 29 12.91 4.09 7.83
C ALA A 29 12.22 5.45 7.71
N ILE A 30 12.73 6.46 8.41
CA ILE A 30 12.23 7.83 8.27
C ILE A 30 13.18 8.58 7.32
N GLN A 31 12.65 9.07 6.20
CA GLN A 31 13.37 9.92 5.25
C GLN A 31 12.70 11.29 5.20
N GLY A 32 13.33 12.28 5.84
CA GLY A 32 12.76 13.61 6.00
C GLY A 32 11.44 13.52 6.75
N SER A 33 10.36 13.95 6.09
CA SER A 33 9.01 13.91 6.66
C SER A 33 8.19 12.67 6.25
N ARG A 34 8.83 11.57 5.84
CA ARG A 34 8.15 10.39 5.30
C ARG A 34 8.61 9.11 5.97
N LEU A 35 7.65 8.22 6.25
CA LEU A 35 7.93 6.84 6.63
C LEU A 35 8.03 5.99 5.37
N VAL A 36 9.18 5.35 5.18
CA VAL A 36 9.52 4.52 4.03
C VAL A 36 9.62 3.07 4.50
N MET A 37 8.84 2.17 3.90
CA MET A 37 8.93 0.75 4.18
C MET A 37 10.23 0.18 3.60
N ASN A 38 10.92 -0.66 4.36
CA ASN A 38 12.11 -1.36 3.89
C ASN A 38 11.81 -2.11 2.59
N GLN A 39 12.74 -2.08 1.63
CA GLN A 39 12.53 -2.67 0.31
C GLN A 39 12.25 -4.18 0.36
N LEU A 40 12.87 -4.91 1.28
CA LEU A 40 12.62 -6.35 1.46
C LEU A 40 11.20 -6.62 1.97
N VAL A 41 10.78 -5.89 3.00
CA VAL A 41 9.40 -5.97 3.55
C VAL A 41 8.38 -5.62 2.48
N ARG A 42 8.64 -4.56 1.71
CA ARG A 42 7.79 -4.14 0.58
C ARG A 42 7.69 -5.23 -0.48
N ASN A 43 8.80 -5.83 -0.88
CA ASN A 43 8.82 -6.90 -1.89
C ASN A 43 8.07 -8.14 -1.41
N MET A 44 8.28 -8.55 -0.15
CA MET A 44 7.56 -9.67 0.46
C MET A 44 6.05 -9.40 0.49
N ALA A 45 5.63 -8.22 0.94
CA ALA A 45 4.21 -7.84 0.93
C ALA A 45 3.61 -7.86 -0.48
N MET A 46 4.34 -7.38 -1.50
CA MET A 46 3.90 -7.45 -2.89
C MET A 46 3.78 -8.89 -3.40
N ALA A 47 4.69 -9.79 -2.99
CA ALA A 47 4.63 -11.19 -3.34
C ALA A 47 3.39 -11.87 -2.74
N ILE A 48 3.14 -11.66 -1.44
CA ILE A 48 1.95 -12.17 -0.74
C ILE A 48 0.67 -11.71 -1.44
N ILE A 49 0.55 -10.40 -1.73
CA ILE A 49 -0.62 -9.84 -2.41
C ILE A 49 -0.81 -10.49 -3.79
N ARG A 50 0.28 -10.74 -4.54
CA ARG A 50 0.20 -11.41 -5.85
C ARG A 50 -0.27 -12.85 -5.74
N GLU A 51 0.14 -13.55 -4.68
CA GLU A 51 -0.21 -14.95 -4.44
C GLU A 51 -1.70 -15.14 -4.10
N GLU A 52 -2.35 -14.14 -3.48
CA GLU A 52 -3.80 -14.20 -3.20
C GLU A 52 -4.64 -14.44 -4.46
N SER A 53 -4.24 -13.85 -5.57
CA SER A 53 -4.84 -14.14 -6.88
C SER A 53 -3.82 -13.82 -7.99
N PRO A 54 -3.08 -14.83 -8.47
CA PRO A 54 -2.04 -14.62 -9.47
C PRO A 54 -2.60 -14.07 -10.78
N ASP A 55 -3.73 -14.63 -11.23
CA ASP A 55 -4.31 -14.35 -12.54
C ASP A 55 -5.28 -13.16 -12.56
N ASP A 56 -5.92 -12.85 -11.43
CA ASP A 56 -6.91 -11.79 -11.35
C ASP A 56 -6.58 -10.79 -10.23
N PRO A 57 -5.81 -9.73 -10.54
CA PRO A 57 -5.50 -8.68 -9.59
C PRO A 57 -6.72 -8.03 -8.92
N GLY A 58 -7.90 -8.08 -9.56
CA GLY A 58 -9.13 -7.53 -9.01
C GLY A 58 -9.76 -8.36 -7.90
N LYS A 59 -9.32 -9.61 -7.69
CA LYS A 59 -9.79 -10.50 -6.62
C LYS A 59 -8.90 -10.50 -5.38
N ARG A 60 -7.75 -9.82 -5.42
CA ARG A 60 -6.85 -9.66 -4.28
C ARG A 60 -7.50 -8.75 -3.23
N SER A 61 -7.22 -8.99 -1.96
CA SER A 61 -7.66 -8.16 -0.85
C SER A 61 -7.10 -6.73 -0.95
N ARG A 62 -5.93 -6.58 -1.59
CA ARG A 62 -5.21 -5.33 -1.77
C ARG A 62 -4.79 -5.15 -3.23
N VAL A 63 -4.94 -3.93 -3.73
CA VAL A 63 -4.55 -3.57 -5.10
C VAL A 63 -3.14 -2.99 -5.09
N LEU A 64 -2.28 -3.51 -5.97
CA LEU A 64 -0.98 -2.91 -6.25
C LEU A 64 -1.18 -1.73 -7.22
N GLN A 65 -0.41 -0.65 -7.02
CA GLN A 65 -0.51 0.56 -7.84
C GLN A 65 -0.39 0.26 -9.35
N ASN A 66 0.45 -0.69 -9.73
CA ASN A 66 0.64 -1.10 -11.12
C ASN A 66 -0.60 -1.79 -11.74
N ASP A 67 -1.43 -2.42 -10.90
CA ASP A 67 -2.62 -3.14 -11.32
C ASP A 67 -3.87 -2.25 -11.27
N ALA A 68 -3.84 -1.17 -10.49
CA ALA A 68 -4.97 -0.28 -10.23
C ALA A 68 -5.62 0.25 -11.51
N PHE A 69 -4.82 0.77 -12.46
CA PHE A 69 -5.33 1.30 -13.72
C PHE A 69 -6.05 0.22 -14.54
N ASN A 70 -5.46 -0.98 -14.61
CA ASN A 70 -6.05 -2.10 -15.35
C ASN A 70 -7.35 -2.60 -14.72
N ILE A 71 -7.41 -2.66 -13.39
CA ILE A 71 -8.62 -3.01 -12.64
C ILE A 71 -9.72 -1.97 -12.88
N LEU A 72 -9.42 -0.68 -12.70
CA LEU A 72 -10.37 0.41 -12.91
C LEU A 72 -10.90 0.45 -14.34
N ARG A 73 -10.03 0.24 -15.34
CA ARG A 73 -10.44 0.14 -16.74
C ARG A 73 -11.38 -1.04 -16.97
N LYS A 74 -11.05 -2.24 -16.47
CA LYS A 74 -11.91 -3.43 -16.59
C LYS A 74 -13.28 -3.19 -15.95
N LEU A 75 -13.34 -2.53 -14.79
CA LEU A 75 -14.59 -2.19 -14.12
C LEU A 75 -15.41 -1.18 -14.92
N SER A 76 -14.79 -0.10 -15.41
CA SER A 76 -15.46 0.91 -16.24
C SER A 76 -16.00 0.32 -17.56
N VAL A 77 -15.21 -0.54 -18.21
CA VAL A 77 -15.62 -1.28 -19.40
C VAL A 77 -16.74 -2.28 -19.08
N ARG A 78 -16.70 -2.96 -17.93
CA ARG A 78 -17.78 -3.84 -17.47
C ARG A 78 -19.09 -3.07 -17.25
N THR A 79 -19.03 -1.88 -16.67
CA THR A 79 -20.20 -0.98 -16.54
C THR A 79 -20.70 -0.50 -17.90
N MET A 80 -19.79 -0.17 -18.83
CA MET A 80 -20.16 0.19 -20.20
C MET A 80 -20.80 -0.97 -20.97
N PHE A 81 -20.28 -2.20 -20.87
CA PHE A 81 -20.90 -3.38 -21.46
C PHE A 81 -22.28 -3.68 -20.86
N PHE A 82 -22.44 -3.51 -19.54
CA PHE A 82 -23.76 -3.57 -18.91
C PHE A 82 -24.70 -2.49 -19.48
N MET A 83 -24.28 -1.22 -19.56
CA MET A 83 -25.11 -0.16 -20.15
C MET A 83 -25.42 -0.37 -21.64
N ARG A 84 -24.52 -1.01 -22.38
CA ARG A 84 -24.68 -1.28 -23.82
C ARG A 84 -25.54 -2.51 -24.13
N MET A 85 -25.94 -3.28 -23.11
CA MET A 85 -26.89 -4.39 -23.23
C MET A 85 -28.33 -4.00 -22.86
N TYR A 86 -28.54 -2.74 -22.43
CA TYR A 86 -29.84 -2.17 -22.09
C TYR A 86 -30.28 -1.03 -23.06
N PHE A 87 -29.67 -0.93 -24.24
CA PHE A 87 -30.11 -0.06 -25.34
C PHE A 87 -30.10 -0.83 -26.67
#